data_AF-A0A858ASQ0-F1
#
_entry.id   AF-A0A858ASQ0-F1
#
_cell.length_a   1.000
_cell.length_b   1.000
_cell.length_c   1.000
_cell.angle_alpha   90.00
_cell.angle_beta   90.00
_cell.angle_gamma   90.00
#
_symmetry.space_group_name_H-M   'P 1'
#
loop_
_entity.id
_entity.type
_entity.pdbx_description
1 polymer ?
#
loop_
_entity_poly.entity_id
_entity_poly.type
_entity_poly.pdbx_seq_one_letter_code
_entity_poly.pdbx_strand_id
1 'polypeptide(L)'
;MSCCKCEELQNSCICSIMECNCAKDLECWCCLFTGWEEIDKKLSLTSNFLEYSNEISKIKAIPKVFKKGIKNLLADIRNANNNLMSLNKTDYMDMIDSNYDPLKIASIIEEDNIAKLIYFINKLEFFIEMSIILIEMNKTLDYEVSYLELFSVSDNIEDLVPLLVKVFSTIEKTLDNSVEYETLKEKMYSFDVNLTNLRSMLDIKILNNR
;
A
#
# COMPACT_ATOMS: atom_id res chain seq x y z
N MET A 1 -16.03 13.96 -16.91
CA MET A 1 -15.68 14.05 -15.47
C MET A 1 -14.50 13.13 -15.26
N SER A 2 -13.33 13.68 -14.96
CA SER A 2 -12.06 12.95 -14.86
C SER A 2 -12.02 12.17 -13.54
N CYS A 3 -12.48 10.93 -13.53
CA CYS A 3 -12.31 10.05 -12.37
C CYS A 3 -10.81 9.93 -12.08
N CYS A 4 -10.34 10.36 -10.90
CA CYS A 4 -9.01 10.05 -10.34
C CYS A 4 -7.80 10.18 -11.29
N LYS A 5 -7.76 11.21 -12.13
CA LYS A 5 -6.75 11.35 -13.21
C LYS A 5 -6.62 10.10 -14.08
N CYS A 6 -7.72 9.42 -14.37
CA CYS A 6 -7.73 8.32 -15.34
C CYS A 6 -7.10 8.77 -16.66
N GLU A 7 -7.09 10.05 -17.04
CA GLU A 7 -6.36 10.57 -18.20
C GLU A 7 -4.82 10.36 -18.15
N GLU A 8 -4.18 10.32 -16.97
CA GLU A 8 -2.72 10.08 -16.83
C GLU A 8 -2.37 8.57 -16.79
N LEU A 9 -3.29 7.72 -16.33
CA LEU A 9 -3.16 6.25 -16.21
C LEU A 9 -4.12 5.51 -17.16
N GLN A 10 -4.48 6.16 -18.27
CA GLN A 10 -5.71 5.90 -19.02
C GLN A 10 -5.81 4.49 -19.54
N ASN A 11 -4.71 3.83 -19.81
CA ASN A 11 -4.79 2.51 -20.38
C ASN A 11 -4.58 1.38 -19.36
N SER A 12 -4.14 1.69 -18.13
CA SER A 12 -3.85 0.69 -17.10
C SER A 12 -4.91 0.58 -16.02
N CYS A 13 -6.04 1.27 -16.19
CA CYS A 13 -7.09 1.36 -15.19
C CYS A 13 -8.42 0.82 -15.71
N ILE A 14 -9.15 0.04 -14.91
CA ILE A 14 -10.48 -0.45 -15.31
C ILE A 14 -11.44 0.69 -15.67
N CYS A 15 -11.30 1.86 -15.03
CA CYS A 15 -12.17 3.02 -15.27
C CYS A 15 -12.19 3.49 -16.73
N SER A 16 -11.14 3.20 -17.51
CA SER A 16 -11.08 3.59 -18.91
C SER A 16 -11.83 2.65 -19.84
N ILE A 17 -12.11 1.43 -19.39
CA ILE A 17 -12.82 0.41 -20.16
C ILE A 17 -14.31 0.45 -19.83
N MET A 18 -14.66 0.65 -18.56
CA MET A 18 -16.05 0.47 -18.08
C MET A 18 -16.92 1.74 -18.09
N GLU A 19 -16.47 2.86 -18.69
CA GLU A 19 -17.15 4.16 -18.65
C GLU A 19 -17.77 4.43 -17.27
N CYS A 20 -17.02 4.20 -16.19
CA CYS A 20 -17.60 4.26 -14.86
C CYS A 20 -18.14 5.67 -14.58
N ASN A 21 -19.44 5.75 -14.31
CA ASN A 21 -20.02 6.83 -13.52
C ASN A 21 -19.42 6.72 -12.10
N CYS A 22 -18.19 7.20 -11.90
CA CYS A 22 -17.62 7.42 -10.58
C CYS A 22 -18.49 8.47 -9.87
N ALA A 23 -19.59 8.01 -9.27
CA ALA A 23 -20.57 8.89 -8.62
C ALA A 23 -20.03 9.46 -7.31
N LYS A 24 -18.94 8.88 -6.79
CA LYS A 24 -18.19 9.33 -5.60
C LYS A 24 -16.70 9.09 -5.78
N ASP A 25 -15.92 9.88 -5.05
CA ASP A 25 -14.48 9.72 -4.92
C ASP A 25 -14.16 8.31 -4.39
N LEU A 26 -13.23 7.61 -5.06
CA LEU A 26 -12.55 6.38 -4.59
C LEU A 26 -13.30 5.03 -4.75
N GLU A 27 -13.67 4.65 -5.98
CA GLU A 27 -14.30 3.34 -6.29
C GLU A 27 -13.42 2.36 -7.10
N CYS A 28 -12.22 2.74 -7.54
CA CYS A 28 -11.34 1.88 -8.33
C CYS A 28 -9.88 1.86 -7.83
N TRP A 29 -9.09 0.90 -8.32
CA TRP A 29 -7.65 0.80 -8.04
C TRP A 29 -6.92 2.14 -8.19
N CYS A 30 -7.13 2.86 -9.29
CA CYS A 30 -6.39 4.09 -9.56
C CYS A 30 -6.77 5.19 -8.57
N CYS A 31 -8.03 5.27 -8.16
CA CYS A 31 -8.43 6.19 -7.13
C CYS A 31 -7.77 5.89 -5.78
N LEU A 32 -7.78 4.61 -5.36
CA LEU A 32 -7.10 4.17 -4.15
C LEU A 32 -5.61 4.53 -4.18
N PHE A 33 -4.93 4.18 -5.29
CA PHE A 33 -3.51 4.43 -5.47
C PHE A 33 -3.19 5.94 -5.47
N THR A 34 -3.90 6.73 -6.27
CA THR A 34 -3.69 8.19 -6.34
C THR A 34 -3.98 8.87 -5.01
N GLY A 35 -5.04 8.48 -4.30
CA GLY A 35 -5.36 9.01 -2.97
C GLY A 35 -4.21 8.80 -1.98
N TRP A 36 -3.60 7.61 -1.99
CA TRP A 36 -2.42 7.35 -1.16
C TRP A 36 -1.19 8.14 -1.61
N GLU A 37 -0.88 8.21 -2.90
CA GLU A 37 0.28 8.97 -3.39
C GLU A 37 0.18 10.46 -3.02
N GLU A 38 -1.04 11.03 -2.99
CA GLU A 38 -1.27 12.39 -2.53
C GLU A 38 -1.01 12.55 -1.03
N ILE A 39 -1.45 11.59 -0.21
CA ILE A 39 -1.17 11.56 1.24
C ILE A 39 0.34 11.45 1.49
N ASP A 40 1.01 10.48 0.86
CA ASP A 40 2.45 10.25 0.98
C ASP A 40 3.23 11.50 0.58
N LYS A 41 2.88 12.12 -0.55
CA LYS A 41 3.53 13.35 -1.02
C LYS A 41 3.29 14.54 -0.09
N LYS A 42 2.06 14.71 0.42
CA LYS A 42 1.69 15.82 1.30
C LYS A 42 2.41 15.73 2.65
N LEU A 43 2.54 14.52 3.19
CA LEU A 43 3.13 14.27 4.50
C LEU A 43 4.62 13.86 4.43
N SER A 44 5.17 13.71 3.22
CA SER A 44 6.52 13.24 2.96
C SER A 44 6.85 11.89 3.63
N LEU A 45 5.88 10.97 3.73
CA LEU A 45 6.03 9.77 4.56
C LEU A 45 7.21 8.92 4.11
N THR A 46 7.25 8.54 2.83
CA THR A 46 8.33 7.73 2.27
C THR A 46 9.69 8.41 2.47
N SER A 47 9.77 9.73 2.26
CA SER A 47 11.00 10.49 2.45
C SER A 47 11.46 10.46 3.91
N ASN A 48 10.54 10.70 4.85
CA ASN A 48 10.83 10.74 6.28
C ASN A 48 11.32 9.37 6.78
N PHE A 49 10.66 8.27 6.37
CA PHE A 49 11.10 6.92 6.74
C PHE A 49 12.45 6.54 6.11
N LEU A 50 12.76 7.02 4.89
CA LEU A 50 14.07 6.84 4.26
C LEU A 50 15.16 7.61 4.99
N GLU A 51 14.90 8.87 5.34
CA GLU A 51 15.83 9.70 6.11
C GLU A 51 16.11 9.07 7.47
N TYR A 52 15.06 8.70 8.20
CA TYR A 52 15.15 7.96 9.44
C TYR A 52 16.04 6.71 9.33
N SER A 53 15.81 5.88 8.30
CA SER A 53 16.63 4.69 8.09
C SER A 53 18.11 5.04 7.91
N ASN A 54 18.41 6.15 7.24
CA ASN A 54 19.77 6.61 7.04
C ASN A 54 20.40 7.08 8.36
N GLU A 55 19.67 7.82 9.18
CA GLU A 55 20.13 8.27 10.50
C GLU A 55 20.44 7.07 11.41
N ILE A 56 19.53 6.11 11.48
CA ILE A 56 19.72 4.86 12.21
C ILE A 56 20.97 4.11 11.81
N SER A 57 21.23 4.03 10.51
CA SER A 57 22.35 3.25 10.02
C SER A 57 23.68 3.76 10.61
N LYS A 58 23.76 5.06 10.91
CA LYS A 58 24.94 5.76 11.45
C LYS A 58 25.10 5.60 12.96
N ILE A 59 24.03 5.38 13.72
CA ILE A 59 24.09 5.30 15.18
C ILE A 59 24.68 3.96 15.61
N LYS A 60 25.83 3.97 16.30
CA LYS A 60 26.54 2.75 16.71
C LYS A 60 25.78 1.91 17.74
N ALA A 61 25.04 2.56 18.63
CA ALA A 61 24.31 1.91 19.72
C ALA A 61 23.13 1.06 19.23
N ILE A 62 22.61 1.29 18.02
CA ILE A 62 21.48 0.54 17.48
C ILE A 62 21.90 -0.91 17.14
N PRO A 63 21.23 -1.92 17.71
CA PRO A 63 21.49 -3.33 17.40
C PRO A 63 21.46 -3.63 15.90
N LYS A 64 22.37 -4.50 15.45
CA LYS A 64 22.45 -4.94 14.05
C LYS A 64 21.16 -5.58 13.54
N VAL A 65 20.37 -6.18 14.44
CA VAL A 65 19.08 -6.81 14.10
C VAL A 65 18.09 -5.78 13.58
N PHE A 66 17.90 -4.65 14.28
CA PHE A 66 17.03 -3.57 13.82
C PHE A 66 17.49 -2.98 12.49
N LYS A 67 18.80 -2.72 12.35
CA LYS A 67 19.37 -2.22 11.08
C LYS A 67 19.13 -3.19 9.91
N LYS A 68 19.23 -4.50 10.17
CA LYS A 68 18.94 -5.52 9.16
C LYS A 68 17.45 -5.54 8.82
N GLY A 69 16.57 -5.46 9.81
CA GLY A 69 15.11 -5.38 9.61
C GLY A 69 14.73 -4.21 8.72
N ILE A 70 15.18 -2.99 9.06
CA ILE A 70 14.93 -1.78 8.25
C ILE A 70 15.48 -1.93 6.83
N LYS A 71 16.68 -2.49 6.66
CA LYS A 71 17.27 -2.70 5.33
C LYS A 71 16.42 -3.66 4.48
N ASN A 72 15.86 -4.71 5.08
CA ASN A 72 14.97 -5.64 4.39
C ASN A 72 13.68 -4.91 3.95
N LEU A 73 13.05 -4.18 4.87
CA LEU A 73 11.86 -3.37 4.56
C LEU A 73 12.09 -2.38 3.41
N LEU A 74 13.26 -1.74 3.38
CA LEU A 74 13.63 -0.86 2.27
C LEU A 74 13.82 -1.59 0.93
N ALA A 75 14.25 -2.85 0.94
CA ALA A 75 14.32 -3.66 -0.26
C ALA A 75 12.91 -4.06 -0.72
N ASP A 76 12.05 -4.44 0.23
CA ASP A 76 10.68 -4.88 -0.02
C ASP A 76 9.82 -3.76 -0.61
N ILE A 77 9.88 -2.54 -0.07
CA ILE A 77 9.16 -1.38 -0.63
C ILE A 77 9.67 -1.00 -2.03
N ARG A 78 10.96 -1.13 -2.30
CA ARG A 78 11.51 -0.88 -3.66
C ARG A 78 10.96 -1.90 -4.66
N ASN A 79 10.93 -3.18 -4.27
CA ASN A 79 10.37 -4.24 -5.10
C ASN A 79 8.87 -4.01 -5.35
N ALA A 80 8.11 -3.68 -4.31
CA ALA A 80 6.68 -3.36 -4.42
C ALA A 80 6.43 -2.18 -5.38
N ASN A 81 7.16 -1.08 -5.22
CA ASN A 81 7.03 0.09 -6.10
C ASN A 81 7.39 -0.25 -7.56
N ASN A 82 8.46 -1.01 -7.80
CA ASN A 82 8.84 -1.41 -9.16
C ASN A 82 7.75 -2.24 -9.83
N ASN A 83 7.17 -3.20 -9.10
CA ASN A 83 6.09 -4.05 -9.62
C ASN A 83 4.81 -3.25 -9.87
N LEU A 84 4.42 -2.35 -8.96
CA LEU A 84 3.29 -1.43 -9.17
C LEU A 84 3.49 -0.55 -10.40
N MET A 85 4.69 0.03 -10.57
CA MET A 85 5.01 0.83 -11.76
C MET A 85 4.99 0.01 -13.04
N SER A 86 5.32 -1.28 -13.00
CA SER A 86 5.23 -2.17 -14.16
C SER A 86 3.77 -2.44 -14.51
N LEU A 87 2.94 -2.80 -13.53
CA LEU A 87 1.51 -3.09 -13.71
C LEU A 87 0.69 -1.87 -14.12
N ASN A 88 1.09 -0.67 -13.67
CA ASN A 88 0.49 0.60 -14.08
C ASN A 88 0.92 1.05 -15.49
N LYS A 89 1.77 0.28 -16.19
CA LYS A 89 2.12 0.51 -17.60
C LYS A 89 1.38 -0.41 -18.57
N THR A 90 0.63 -1.40 -18.07
CA THR A 90 -0.16 -2.28 -18.94
C THR A 90 -1.20 -1.46 -19.69
N ASP A 91 -1.24 -1.58 -21.01
CA ASP A 91 -2.18 -0.86 -21.88
C ASP A 91 -3.34 -1.78 -22.28
N TYR A 92 -4.42 -1.76 -21.52
CA TYR A 92 -5.60 -2.57 -21.80
C TYR A 92 -6.35 -2.11 -23.06
N MET A 93 -6.23 -0.83 -23.46
CA MET A 93 -6.88 -0.32 -24.66
C MET A 93 -6.22 -0.87 -25.93
N ASP A 94 -4.89 -0.94 -25.97
CA ASP A 94 -4.14 -1.59 -27.05
C ASP A 94 -4.49 -3.07 -27.19
N MET A 95 -4.73 -3.76 -26.06
CA MET A 95 -5.21 -5.16 -26.07
C MET A 95 -6.61 -5.28 -26.69
N ILE A 96 -7.51 -4.35 -26.36
CA ILE A 96 -8.87 -4.29 -26.92
C ILE A 96 -8.81 -4.00 -28.44
N ASP A 97 -8.04 -3.00 -28.85
CA ASP A 97 -7.89 -2.59 -30.25
C ASP A 97 -7.21 -3.67 -31.11
N SER A 98 -6.37 -4.51 -30.50
CA SER A 98 -5.65 -5.61 -31.16
C SER A 98 -6.47 -6.89 -31.37
N ASN A 99 -7.80 -6.86 -31.17
CA ASN A 99 -8.71 -8.02 -31.32
C ASN A 99 -8.32 -9.24 -30.45
N TYR A 100 -7.79 -9.02 -29.24
CA TYR A 100 -7.67 -10.11 -28.27
C TYR A 100 -9.07 -10.63 -27.85
N ASP A 101 -9.13 -11.90 -27.45
CA ASP A 101 -10.35 -12.49 -26.90
C ASP A 101 -10.81 -11.71 -25.65
N PRO A 102 -12.03 -11.13 -25.63
CA PRO A 102 -12.52 -10.34 -24.50
C PRO A 102 -12.45 -11.06 -23.15
N LEU A 103 -12.68 -12.39 -23.13
CA LEU A 103 -12.59 -13.18 -21.89
C LEU A 103 -11.15 -13.22 -21.37
N LYS A 104 -10.17 -13.29 -22.28
CA LYS A 104 -8.75 -13.28 -21.94
C LYS A 104 -8.32 -11.90 -21.43
N ILE A 105 -8.81 -10.83 -22.05
CA ILE A 105 -8.54 -9.45 -21.58
C ILE A 105 -9.10 -9.27 -20.16
N ALA A 106 -10.33 -9.71 -19.90
CA ALA A 106 -10.94 -9.65 -18.58
C ALA A 106 -10.13 -10.42 -17.53
N SER A 107 -9.66 -11.63 -17.84
CA SER A 107 -8.80 -12.41 -16.92
C SER A 107 -7.51 -11.67 -16.57
N ILE A 108 -6.83 -11.10 -17.58
CA ILE A 108 -5.59 -10.33 -17.38
C ILE A 108 -5.84 -9.12 -16.46
N ILE A 109 -6.94 -8.42 -16.67
CA ILE A 109 -7.32 -7.27 -15.85
C ILE A 109 -7.52 -7.70 -14.39
N GLU A 110 -8.24 -8.80 -14.15
CA GLU A 110 -8.47 -9.31 -12.78
C GLU A 110 -7.16 -9.74 -12.10
N GLU A 111 -6.30 -10.49 -12.80
CA GLU A 111 -4.98 -10.89 -12.30
C GLU A 111 -4.12 -9.67 -11.95
N ASP A 112 -4.09 -8.66 -12.84
CA ASP A 112 -3.37 -7.41 -12.61
C ASP A 112 -3.92 -6.65 -11.41
N ASN A 113 -5.24 -6.60 -11.22
CA ASN A 113 -5.85 -5.92 -10.07
C ASN A 113 -5.50 -6.61 -8.75
N ILE A 114 -5.53 -7.95 -8.72
CA ILE A 114 -5.11 -8.72 -7.56
C ILE A 114 -3.64 -8.40 -7.24
N ALA A 115 -2.76 -8.45 -8.23
CA ALA A 115 -1.35 -8.15 -8.06
C ALA A 115 -1.11 -6.70 -7.59
N LYS A 116 -1.81 -5.73 -8.18
CA LYS A 116 -1.78 -4.30 -7.79
C LYS A 116 -2.15 -4.14 -6.32
N LEU A 117 -3.24 -4.74 -5.87
CA LEU A 117 -3.65 -4.69 -4.47
C LEU A 117 -2.62 -5.34 -3.54
N ILE A 118 -2.05 -6.50 -3.90
CA ILE A 118 -1.01 -7.16 -3.12
C ILE A 118 0.21 -6.25 -2.93
N TYR A 119 0.74 -5.68 -4.02
CA TYR A 119 1.91 -4.82 -3.93
C TYR A 119 1.62 -3.49 -3.23
N PHE A 120 0.39 -2.98 -3.34
CA PHE A 120 -0.03 -1.81 -2.59
C PHE A 120 -0.14 -2.09 -1.09
N ILE A 121 -0.71 -3.22 -0.70
CA ILE A 121 -0.73 -3.64 0.71
C ILE A 121 0.70 -3.81 1.24
N ASN A 122 1.62 -4.42 0.48
CA ASN A 122 3.03 -4.49 0.85
C ASN A 122 3.66 -3.10 1.06
N LYS A 123 3.27 -2.12 0.23
CA LYS A 123 3.71 -0.73 0.39
C LYS A 123 3.16 -0.12 1.68
N LEU A 124 1.90 -0.36 2.05
CA LEU A 124 1.33 0.12 3.32
C LEU A 124 1.95 -0.57 4.54
N GLU A 125 2.17 -1.88 4.46
CA GLU A 125 2.83 -2.69 5.49
C GLU A 125 4.23 -2.17 5.82
N PHE A 126 4.98 -1.66 4.84
CA PHE A 126 6.26 -1.01 5.10
C PHE A 126 6.14 0.09 6.17
N PHE A 127 5.13 0.96 6.08
CA PHE A 127 4.94 2.05 7.05
C PHE A 127 4.56 1.52 8.43
N ILE A 128 3.73 0.46 8.47
CA ILE A 128 3.31 -0.19 9.71
C ILE A 128 4.52 -0.84 10.39
N GLU A 129 5.25 -1.69 9.68
CA GLU A 129 6.38 -2.43 10.21
C GLU A 129 7.55 -1.52 10.59
N MET A 130 7.82 -0.48 9.79
CA MET A 130 8.79 0.54 10.17
C MET A 130 8.38 1.22 11.47
N SER A 131 7.11 1.63 11.61
CA SER A 131 6.57 2.26 12.82
C SER A 131 6.72 1.38 14.06
N ILE A 132 6.42 0.08 13.94
CA ILE A 132 6.62 -0.91 15.01
C ILE A 132 8.09 -0.96 15.42
N ILE A 133 9.03 -1.04 14.46
CA ILE A 133 10.47 -1.02 14.74
C ILE A 133 10.87 0.25 15.51
N LEU A 134 10.33 1.44 15.15
CA LEU A 134 10.63 2.70 15.86
C LEU A 134 10.25 2.59 17.34
N ILE A 135 9.04 2.10 17.60
CA ILE A 135 8.49 1.98 18.96
C ILE A 135 9.31 0.97 19.77
N GLU A 136 9.67 -0.16 19.17
CA GLU A 136 10.47 -1.19 19.84
C GLU A 136 11.88 -0.70 20.16
N MET A 137 12.50 0.01 19.22
CA MET A 137 13.83 0.56 19.43
C MET A 137 13.86 1.55 20.59
N ASN A 138 12.87 2.44 20.71
CA ASN A 138 12.80 3.40 21.82
C ASN A 138 12.64 2.70 23.20
N LYS A 139 12.18 1.45 23.25
CA LYS A 139 12.22 0.66 24.51
C LYS A 139 13.66 0.29 24.91
N THR A 140 14.54 0.16 23.93
CA THR A 140 15.92 -0.34 24.13
C THR A 140 16.97 0.76 24.18
N LEU A 141 16.65 1.95 23.65
CA LEU A 141 17.56 3.07 23.46
C LEU A 141 16.80 4.37 23.69
N ASP A 142 17.45 5.34 24.31
CA ASP A 142 16.90 6.69 24.47
C ASP A 142 16.95 7.41 23.11
N TYR A 143 15.87 7.27 22.34
CA TYR A 143 15.70 7.85 21.01
C TYR A 143 14.33 8.51 20.91
N GLU A 144 14.30 9.80 20.58
CA GLU A 144 13.06 10.55 20.50
C GLU A 144 12.24 10.13 19.28
N VAL A 145 11.10 9.49 19.52
CA VAL A 145 10.12 9.13 18.48
C VAL A 145 8.85 9.90 18.74
N SER A 146 8.37 10.66 17.75
CA SER A 146 7.07 11.31 17.82
C SER A 146 5.96 10.29 17.64
N TYR A 147 5.45 9.71 18.75
CA TYR A 147 4.34 8.76 18.70
C TYR A 147 3.08 9.35 18.06
N LEU A 148 2.88 10.67 18.15
CA LEU A 148 1.76 11.37 17.50
C LEU A 148 1.88 11.39 15.98
N GLU A 149 3.10 11.50 15.44
CA GLU A 149 3.32 11.39 13.99
C GLU A 149 3.04 9.97 13.51
N LEU A 150 3.50 8.96 14.24
CA LEU A 150 3.20 7.56 13.89
C LEU A 150 1.71 7.23 13.99
N PHE A 151 1.03 7.82 14.97
CA PHE A 151 -0.43 7.72 15.09
C PHE A 151 -1.13 8.34 13.89
N SER A 152 -0.72 9.54 13.47
CA SER A 152 -1.23 10.19 12.25
C SER A 152 -1.00 9.32 11.01
N VAL A 153 0.17 8.68 10.85
CA VAL A 153 0.41 7.73 9.76
C VAL A 153 -0.57 6.55 9.82
N SER A 154 -0.76 5.97 11.01
CA SER A 154 -1.70 4.86 11.21
C SER A 154 -3.13 5.26 10.86
N ASP A 155 -3.59 6.45 11.25
CA ASP A 155 -4.94 6.94 10.95
C ASP A 155 -5.14 7.10 9.44
N ASN A 156 -4.15 7.68 8.73
CA ASN A 156 -4.23 7.80 7.27
C ASN A 156 -4.32 6.43 6.57
N ILE A 157 -3.63 5.40 7.10
CA ILE A 157 -3.71 4.04 6.56
C ILE A 157 -5.06 3.39 6.89
N GLU A 158 -5.57 3.60 8.10
CA GLU A 158 -6.88 3.09 8.50
C GLU A 158 -8.02 3.66 7.63
N ASP A 159 -7.97 4.94 7.30
CA ASP A 159 -8.94 5.59 6.41
C ASP A 159 -8.97 4.95 5.01
N LEU A 160 -7.91 4.25 4.59
CA LEU A 160 -7.86 3.51 3.34
C LEU A 160 -8.46 2.09 3.41
N VAL A 161 -8.58 1.50 4.61
CA VAL A 161 -9.07 0.12 4.77
C VAL A 161 -10.45 -0.10 4.14
N PRO A 162 -11.45 0.77 4.33
CA PRO A 162 -12.74 0.61 3.67
C PRO A 162 -12.65 0.65 2.14
N LEU A 163 -11.71 1.41 1.59
CA LEU A 163 -11.50 1.53 0.15
C LEU A 163 -10.82 0.29 -0.42
N LEU A 164 -9.82 -0.25 0.28
CA LEU A 164 -9.21 -1.54 -0.04
C LEU A 164 -10.27 -2.65 -0.13
N VAL A 165 -11.17 -2.71 0.85
CA VAL A 165 -12.27 -3.69 0.86
C VAL A 165 -13.23 -3.49 -0.31
N LYS A 166 -13.57 -2.24 -0.65
CA LYS A 166 -14.41 -1.95 -1.83
C LYS A 166 -13.76 -2.42 -3.12
N VAL A 167 -12.50 -2.07 -3.37
CA VAL A 167 -11.79 -2.48 -4.59
C VAL A 167 -11.61 -4.00 -4.63
N PHE A 168 -11.32 -4.65 -3.50
CA PHE A 168 -11.28 -6.11 -3.44
C PHE A 168 -12.64 -6.74 -3.77
N SER A 169 -13.75 -6.16 -3.29
CA SER A 169 -15.09 -6.71 -3.51
C SER A 169 -15.56 -6.68 -4.97
N THR A 170 -14.89 -5.91 -5.84
CA THR A 170 -15.18 -5.89 -7.28
C THR A 170 -14.48 -7.00 -8.05
N ILE A 171 -13.50 -7.69 -7.44
CA ILE A 171 -12.73 -8.75 -8.08
C ILE A 171 -13.53 -10.05 -8.05
N GLU A 172 -13.77 -10.63 -9.23
CA GLU A 172 -14.44 -11.92 -9.33
C GLU A 172 -13.43 -13.07 -9.19
N LYS A 173 -13.71 -14.00 -8.28
CA LYS A 173 -12.92 -15.23 -8.16
C LYS A 173 -13.29 -16.21 -9.28
N THR A 174 -12.35 -16.46 -10.18
CA THR A 174 -12.44 -17.45 -11.25
C THR A 174 -11.58 -18.67 -10.92
N LEU A 175 -11.59 -19.69 -11.79
CA LEU A 175 -10.66 -20.82 -11.65
C LEU A 175 -9.21 -20.38 -11.86
N ASP A 176 -8.99 -19.48 -12.82
CA ASP A 176 -7.66 -19.06 -13.26
C ASP A 176 -6.96 -18.18 -12.21
N ASN A 177 -7.69 -17.34 -11.47
CA ASN A 177 -7.13 -16.45 -10.44
C ASN A 177 -7.32 -16.94 -9.00
N SER A 178 -7.77 -18.19 -8.81
CA SER A 178 -8.25 -18.67 -7.52
C SER A 178 -7.20 -18.66 -6.40
N VAL A 179 -5.94 -18.89 -6.74
CA VAL A 179 -4.80 -18.93 -5.79
C VAL A 179 -4.41 -17.52 -5.37
N GLU A 180 -4.29 -16.63 -6.35
CA GLU A 180 -3.94 -15.23 -6.16
C GLU A 180 -5.02 -14.51 -5.35
N TYR A 181 -6.29 -14.83 -5.61
CA TYR A 181 -7.43 -14.30 -4.87
C TYR A 181 -7.38 -14.66 -3.38
N GLU A 182 -7.14 -15.94 -3.04
CA GLU A 182 -7.00 -16.34 -1.62
C GLU A 182 -5.74 -15.73 -0.99
N THR A 183 -4.65 -15.61 -1.74
CA THR A 183 -3.42 -14.94 -1.28
C THR A 183 -3.70 -13.49 -0.91
N LEU A 184 -4.41 -12.75 -1.76
CA LEU A 184 -4.81 -11.36 -1.47
C LEU A 184 -5.70 -11.28 -0.24
N LYS A 185 -6.66 -12.18 -0.10
CA LYS A 185 -7.55 -12.22 1.06
C LYS A 185 -6.78 -12.47 2.37
N GLU A 186 -5.87 -13.43 2.40
CA GLU A 186 -4.99 -13.68 3.55
C GLU A 186 -4.11 -12.46 3.86
N LYS A 187 -3.59 -11.82 2.80
CA LYS A 187 -2.80 -10.59 2.91
C LYS A 187 -3.59 -9.46 3.55
N MET A 188 -4.82 -9.22 3.11
CA MET A 188 -5.71 -8.20 3.69
C MET A 188 -6.00 -8.46 5.17
N TYR A 189 -6.22 -9.72 5.55
CA TYR A 189 -6.41 -10.08 6.95
C TYR A 189 -5.15 -9.83 7.80
N SER A 190 -3.98 -10.27 7.32
CA SER A 190 -2.70 -10.04 8.00
C SER A 190 -2.41 -8.53 8.15
N PHE A 191 -2.71 -7.75 7.11
CA PHE A 191 -2.55 -6.31 7.11
C PHE A 191 -3.40 -5.64 8.20
N ASP A 192 -4.68 -5.99 8.30
CA ASP A 192 -5.59 -5.46 9.33
C ASP A 192 -5.12 -5.79 10.75
N VAL A 193 -4.65 -7.03 10.97
CA VAL A 193 -4.07 -7.45 12.25
C VAL A 193 -2.82 -6.63 12.60
N ASN A 194 -1.92 -6.41 11.64
CA ASN A 194 -0.71 -5.62 11.84
C ASN A 194 -1.00 -4.15 12.14
N LEU A 195 -1.97 -3.56 11.44
CA LEU A 195 -2.45 -2.19 11.69
C LEU A 195 -3.04 -2.06 13.09
N THR A 196 -3.92 -2.99 13.48
CA THR A 196 -4.52 -3.03 14.81
C THR A 196 -3.46 -3.16 15.91
N ASN A 197 -2.43 -3.99 15.69
CA ASN A 197 -1.32 -4.14 16.61
C ASN A 197 -0.52 -2.84 16.77
N LEU A 198 -0.20 -2.15 15.66
CA LEU A 198 0.47 -0.86 15.70
C LEU A 198 -0.33 0.17 16.51
N ARG A 199 -1.64 0.28 16.28
CA ARG A 199 -2.51 1.20 17.01
C ARG A 199 -2.50 0.94 18.51
N SER A 200 -2.67 -0.33 18.90
CA SER A 200 -2.60 -0.74 20.30
C SER A 200 -1.26 -0.36 20.95
N MET A 201 -0.14 -0.56 20.23
CA MET A 201 1.17 -0.13 20.70
C MET A 201 1.28 1.38 20.89
N LEU A 202 0.73 2.17 19.97
CA LEU A 202 0.75 3.63 20.01
C LEU A 202 -0.13 4.19 21.12
N ASP A 203 -1.34 3.67 21.31
CA ASP A 203 -2.26 4.10 22.37
C ASP A 203 -1.63 3.95 23.76
N ILE A 204 -1.03 2.78 24.02
CA ILE A 204 -0.30 2.50 25.27
C ILE A 204 0.85 3.50 25.46
N LYS A 205 1.59 3.82 24.39
CA LYS A 205 2.74 4.74 24.46
C LYS A 205 2.33 6.19 24.67
N ILE A 206 1.26 6.64 24.02
CA ILE A 206 0.74 8.01 24.16
C ILE A 206 0.15 8.21 25.56
N LEU A 207 -0.58 7.23 26.09
CA LEU A 207 -1.15 7.31 27.44
C LEU A 207 -0.07 7.34 28.54
N ASN A 208 1.00 6.55 28.39
CA ASN A 208 2.07 6.45 29.40
C ASN A 208 3.08 7.61 29.37
N ASN A 209 3.12 8.41 28.29
CA ASN A 209 4.02 9.56 28.14
C ASN A 209 3.30 10.92 28.21
N ARG A 210 2.04 10.93 28.66
CA ARG A 210 1.31 12.14 29.10
C ARG A 210 1.41 12.29 30.60
#